data_AF-A0A3B9ZM99-F1
#
_entry.id   AF-A0A3B9ZM99-F1
#
_cell.length_a   1.000
_cell.length_b   1.000
_cell.length_c   1.000
_cell.angle_alpha   90.00
_cell.angle_beta   90.00
_cell.angle_gamma   90.00
#
_symmetry.space_group_name_H-M   'P 1'
#
loop_
_entity.id
_entity.type
_entity.pdbx_description
1 polymer ?
#
loop_
_entity_poly.entity_id
_entity_poly.type
_entity_poly.pdbx_seq_one_letter_code
_entity_poly.pdbx_strand_id
1 'polypeptide(L)'
;YTPINEIFIAAMFSAQYGWWNERLTGDNYFVTALKHLCKANILAMQAILQVQPNAIFIQSESAEYFHAEEPSCQPRAKILNEKRFLSLDLIYGYPISVPMYEYLLDNGMTKDEYNWFMNNSRKSRCIMGNDYYITNEHLVKSDGSTVASGEIFGYHVITGQYFRRYNLPVMHTETNLLEPLSVHWLKKQWTNAYQLRQDGVPLLGFTWYSLIDQVDWDTALRNDSGKINELGLYDMERNIRPVGIEYKKLIKQWGSIMDDQLYGFHM
;
A
#
# COMPACT_ATOMS: atom_id res chain seq x y z
N TYR A 1 8.47 -10.18 7.87
CA TYR A 1 8.55 -10.66 6.47
C TYR A 1 7.49 -9.95 5.66
N THR A 2 7.76 -9.69 4.37
CA THR A 2 6.78 -9.18 3.39
C THR A 2 6.90 -10.06 2.16
N PRO A 3 6.14 -11.16 2.03
CA PRO A 3 6.35 -12.12 0.95
C PRO A 3 6.12 -11.52 -0.44
N ILE A 4 5.12 -10.64 -0.57
CA ILE A 4 4.82 -9.88 -1.79
C ILE A 4 4.48 -8.44 -1.40
N ASN A 5 5.10 -7.47 -2.08
CA ASN A 5 4.82 -6.04 -1.93
C ASN A 5 3.70 -5.62 -2.89
N GLU A 6 2.80 -4.73 -2.44
CA GLU A 6 1.74 -4.09 -3.24
C GLU A 6 1.01 -5.04 -4.20
N ILE A 7 0.32 -6.05 -3.65
CA ILE A 7 -0.38 -7.07 -4.44
C ILE A 7 -1.42 -6.45 -5.39
N PHE A 8 -2.12 -5.41 -4.95
CA PHE A 8 -3.11 -4.72 -5.77
C PHE A 8 -2.46 -4.02 -6.97
N ILE A 9 -1.36 -3.30 -6.74
CA ILE A 9 -0.61 -2.63 -7.82
C ILE A 9 0.00 -3.65 -8.76
N ALA A 10 0.61 -4.72 -8.24
CA ALA A 10 1.15 -5.80 -9.05
C ALA A 10 0.08 -6.44 -9.95
N ALA A 11 -1.11 -6.74 -9.44
CA ALA A 11 -2.21 -7.25 -10.25
C ALA A 11 -2.69 -6.22 -11.28
N MET A 12 -2.83 -4.95 -10.87
CA MET A 12 -3.32 -3.88 -11.73
C MET A 12 -2.35 -3.56 -12.86
N PHE A 13 -1.09 -3.26 -12.54
CA PHE A 13 -0.10 -2.88 -13.55
C PHE A 13 0.21 -4.05 -14.46
N SER A 14 0.24 -5.28 -13.95
CA SER A 14 0.53 -6.45 -14.79
C SER A 14 -0.62 -6.83 -15.71
N ALA A 15 -1.86 -6.86 -15.19
CA ALA A 15 -2.97 -7.54 -15.86
C ALA A 15 -4.22 -6.67 -16.12
N GLN A 16 -4.37 -5.53 -15.43
CA GLN A 16 -5.41 -4.56 -15.76
C GLN A 16 -4.93 -3.55 -16.80
N TYR A 17 -3.72 -3.01 -16.61
CA TYR A 17 -3.14 -1.98 -17.46
C TYR A 17 -2.14 -2.55 -18.48
N GLY A 18 -1.64 -3.76 -18.27
CA GLY A 18 -0.72 -4.43 -19.18
C GLY A 18 0.69 -3.82 -19.22
N TRP A 19 1.10 -3.14 -18.16
CA TRP A 19 2.41 -2.49 -18.02
C TRP A 19 3.52 -3.46 -17.59
N TRP A 20 3.21 -4.40 -16.70
CA TRP A 20 4.18 -5.35 -16.15
C TRP A 20 4.03 -6.75 -16.76
N ASN A 21 4.46 -7.79 -16.05
CA ASN A 21 4.84 -9.11 -16.57
C ASN A 21 3.76 -9.83 -17.41
N GLU A 22 2.49 -9.78 -17.02
CA GLU A 22 1.42 -10.47 -17.76
C GLU A 22 1.15 -9.76 -19.09
N ARG A 23 1.31 -8.43 -19.15
CA ARG A 23 1.00 -7.58 -20.32
C ARG A 23 -0.41 -7.80 -20.89
N LEU A 24 -1.34 -8.18 -20.01
CA LEU A 24 -2.74 -8.35 -20.34
C LEU A 24 -3.54 -7.11 -19.91
N THR A 25 -4.72 -6.94 -20.49
CA THR A 25 -5.58 -5.80 -20.21
C THR A 25 -7.02 -6.28 -20.06
N GLY A 26 -7.57 -6.20 -18.86
CA GLY A 26 -8.96 -6.56 -18.58
C GLY A 26 -9.21 -6.93 -17.13
N ASP A 27 -10.46 -6.81 -16.70
CA ASP A 27 -10.85 -7.15 -15.33
C ASP A 27 -10.73 -8.64 -15.03
N ASN A 28 -10.96 -9.52 -16.01
CA ASN A 28 -10.75 -10.97 -15.88
C ASN A 28 -9.28 -11.33 -15.62
N TYR A 29 -8.35 -10.64 -16.29
CA TYR A 29 -6.92 -10.83 -16.08
C TYR A 29 -6.47 -10.22 -14.75
N PHE A 30 -6.98 -9.05 -14.38
CA PHE A 30 -6.78 -8.45 -13.06
C PHE A 30 -7.19 -9.40 -11.94
N VAL A 31 -8.41 -9.94 -11.97
CA VAL A 31 -8.92 -10.86 -10.93
C VAL A 31 -8.12 -12.15 -10.89
N THR A 32 -7.69 -12.66 -12.06
CA THR A 32 -6.81 -13.84 -12.13
C THR A 32 -5.44 -13.58 -11.48
N ALA A 33 -4.81 -12.45 -11.78
CA ALA A 33 -3.54 -12.07 -11.15
C ALA A 33 -3.71 -11.85 -9.65
N LEU A 34 -4.74 -11.12 -9.24
CA LEU A 34 -5.07 -10.81 -7.85
C LEU A 34 -5.21 -12.10 -7.01
N LYS A 35 -6.05 -13.06 -7.46
CA LYS A 35 -6.25 -14.29 -6.70
C LYS A 35 -4.98 -15.14 -6.60
N HIS A 36 -4.15 -15.16 -7.63
CA HIS A 36 -2.88 -15.90 -7.58
C HIS A 36 -1.87 -15.25 -6.64
N LEU A 37 -1.72 -13.92 -6.70
CA LEU A 37 -0.81 -13.18 -5.81
C LEU A 37 -1.26 -13.27 -4.34
N CYS A 38 -2.54 -13.06 -4.04
CA CYS A 38 -3.07 -13.23 -2.68
C CYS A 38 -2.86 -14.66 -2.16
N LYS A 39 -3.12 -15.68 -3.00
CA LYS A 39 -2.94 -17.09 -2.61
C LYS A 39 -1.47 -17.42 -2.38
N ALA A 40 -0.58 -16.96 -3.26
CA ALA A 40 0.86 -17.14 -3.13
C ALA A 40 1.37 -16.49 -1.84
N ASN A 41 0.92 -15.27 -1.51
CA ASN A 41 1.27 -14.59 -0.27
C ASN A 41 0.87 -15.40 0.97
N ILE A 42 -0.38 -15.88 1.04
CA ILE A 42 -0.86 -16.70 2.18
C ILE A 42 -0.06 -18.01 2.28
N LEU A 43 0.19 -18.69 1.17
CA LEU A 43 0.97 -19.94 1.16
C LEU A 43 2.42 -19.69 1.59
N ALA A 44 3.03 -18.57 1.18
CA ALA A 44 4.35 -18.18 1.64
C ALA A 44 4.37 -17.90 3.14
N MET A 45 3.36 -17.21 3.68
CA MET A 45 3.22 -17.01 5.13
C MET A 45 3.12 -18.35 5.87
N GLN A 46 2.33 -19.30 5.36
CA GLN A 46 2.18 -20.63 5.96
C GLN A 46 3.52 -21.39 5.96
N ALA A 47 4.25 -21.37 4.84
CA ALA A 47 5.57 -22.00 4.74
C ALA A 47 6.59 -21.34 5.68
N ILE A 48 6.61 -20.02 5.78
CA ILE A 48 7.47 -19.29 6.72
C ILE A 48 7.14 -19.67 8.16
N LEU A 49 5.85 -19.75 8.52
CA LEU A 49 5.43 -20.13 9.88
C LEU A 49 5.80 -21.56 10.27
N GLN A 50 5.96 -22.48 9.30
CA GLN A 50 6.46 -23.83 9.59
C GLN A 50 7.92 -23.83 10.06
N VAL A 51 8.73 -22.87 9.58
CA VAL A 51 10.17 -22.76 9.92
C VAL A 51 10.41 -21.74 11.04
N GLN A 52 9.67 -20.64 11.03
CA GLN A 52 9.74 -19.55 12.01
C GLN A 52 8.34 -19.27 12.60
N PRO A 53 7.91 -20.01 13.63
CA PRO A 53 6.56 -19.90 14.20
C PRO A 53 6.18 -18.52 14.77
N ASN A 54 7.19 -17.70 15.12
CA ASN A 54 7.02 -16.34 15.66
C ASN A 54 7.17 -15.26 14.59
N ALA A 55 7.15 -15.62 13.30
CA ALA A 55 7.21 -14.64 12.22
C ALA A 55 6.02 -13.68 12.26
N ILE A 56 6.31 -12.39 12.11
CA ILE A 56 5.34 -11.33 11.85
C ILE A 56 5.44 -10.92 10.39
N PHE A 57 4.29 -10.68 9.78
CA PHE A 57 4.16 -10.32 8.38
C PHE A 57 3.73 -8.87 8.25
N ILE A 58 4.46 -8.08 7.48
CA ILE A 58 4.02 -6.76 7.07
C ILE A 58 3.36 -6.95 5.72
N GLN A 59 2.06 -6.69 5.63
CA GLN A 59 1.34 -6.71 4.36
C GLN A 59 1.35 -5.30 3.79
N SER A 60 2.39 -4.99 3.02
CA SER A 60 2.52 -3.69 2.35
C SER A 60 1.56 -3.60 1.20
N GLU A 61 0.73 -2.56 1.20
CA GLU A 61 -0.20 -2.28 0.12
C GLU A 61 -0.35 -0.78 -0.07
N SER A 62 -0.58 -0.38 -1.31
CA SER A 62 -0.85 1.01 -1.65
C SER A 62 -2.14 1.51 -0.98
N ALA A 63 -2.03 2.63 -0.26
CA ALA A 63 -3.13 3.29 0.42
C ALA A 63 -3.84 4.28 -0.53
N GLU A 64 -4.58 3.74 -1.50
CA GLU A 64 -5.28 4.50 -2.54
C GLU A 64 -6.54 5.21 -2.03
N TYR A 65 -6.98 6.30 -2.67
CA TYR A 65 -8.33 6.88 -2.53
C TYR A 65 -8.83 7.52 -3.82
N PHE A 66 -10.12 7.36 -4.14
CA PHE A 66 -10.74 7.90 -5.35
C PHE A 66 -11.80 8.94 -5.02
N HIS A 67 -11.56 10.19 -5.40
CA HIS A 67 -12.47 11.33 -5.27
C HIS A 67 -13.28 11.49 -6.56
N ALA A 68 -14.58 11.76 -6.43
CA ALA A 68 -15.40 12.13 -7.60
C ALA A 68 -15.12 13.60 -7.95
N GLU A 69 -14.64 13.89 -9.17
CA GLU A 69 -14.44 15.26 -9.65
C GLU A 69 -15.79 15.99 -9.82
N GLU A 70 -16.80 15.27 -10.30
CA GLU A 70 -18.16 15.76 -10.49
C GLU A 70 -19.19 14.84 -9.80
N PRO A 71 -20.41 15.33 -9.48
CA PRO A 71 -21.45 14.49 -8.86
C PRO A 71 -21.79 13.22 -9.65
N SER A 72 -21.73 13.28 -10.99
CA SER A 72 -21.92 12.15 -11.90
C SER A 72 -20.91 11.02 -11.70
N CYS A 73 -19.72 11.33 -11.14
CA CYS A 73 -18.62 10.39 -10.95
C CYS A 73 -18.71 9.62 -9.63
N GLN A 74 -19.61 10.00 -8.71
CA GLN A 74 -19.73 9.37 -7.39
C GLN A 74 -19.92 7.84 -7.42
N PRO A 75 -20.75 7.26 -8.32
CA PRO A 75 -20.90 5.81 -8.40
C PRO A 75 -19.58 5.12 -8.76
N ARG A 76 -18.82 5.68 -9.71
CA ARG A 76 -17.53 5.13 -10.15
C ARG A 76 -16.48 5.24 -9.05
N ALA A 77 -16.38 6.40 -8.40
CA ALA A 77 -15.48 6.60 -7.26
C ALA A 77 -15.79 5.63 -6.11
N LYS A 78 -17.06 5.37 -5.82
CA LYS A 78 -17.47 4.38 -4.83
C LYS A 78 -16.97 2.97 -5.18
N ILE A 79 -17.18 2.52 -6.42
CA ILE A 79 -16.69 1.20 -6.88
C ILE A 79 -15.16 1.10 -6.75
N LEU A 80 -14.42 2.14 -7.14
CA LEU A 80 -12.95 2.14 -7.04
C LEU A 80 -12.47 2.13 -5.58
N ASN A 81 -13.15 2.86 -4.69
CA ASN A 81 -12.85 2.84 -3.25
C ASN A 81 -13.23 1.53 -2.55
N GLU A 82 -14.14 0.74 -3.10
CA GLU A 82 -14.36 -0.65 -2.65
C GLU A 82 -13.28 -1.57 -3.24
N LYS A 83 -12.97 -1.42 -4.53
CA LYS A 83 -11.99 -2.23 -5.26
C LYS A 83 -10.58 -2.16 -4.67
N ARG A 84 -10.12 -0.99 -4.22
CA ARG A 84 -8.77 -0.82 -3.62
C ARG A 84 -8.49 -1.72 -2.43
N PHE A 85 -9.54 -2.23 -1.76
CA PHE A 85 -9.39 -3.10 -0.61
C PHE A 85 -9.26 -4.57 -0.96
N LEU A 86 -9.53 -4.98 -2.21
CA LEU A 86 -9.70 -6.39 -2.56
C LEU A 86 -8.50 -7.28 -2.21
N SER A 87 -7.26 -6.81 -2.40
CA SER A 87 -6.08 -7.61 -2.05
C SER A 87 -6.04 -7.90 -0.55
N LEU A 88 -6.20 -6.87 0.29
CA LEU A 88 -6.23 -6.98 1.74
C LEU A 88 -7.46 -7.74 2.24
N ASP A 89 -8.63 -7.55 1.62
CA ASP A 89 -9.84 -8.29 1.97
C ASP A 89 -9.64 -9.79 1.79
N LEU A 90 -9.04 -10.21 0.68
CA LEU A 90 -8.73 -11.63 0.42
C LEU A 90 -7.65 -12.16 1.38
N ILE A 91 -6.57 -11.39 1.62
CA ILE A 91 -5.47 -11.80 2.50
C ILE A 91 -5.92 -11.95 3.95
N TYR A 92 -6.75 -11.00 4.43
CA TYR A 92 -7.22 -10.97 5.81
C TYR A 92 -8.49 -11.79 6.03
N GLY A 93 -9.12 -12.32 4.97
CA GLY A 93 -10.40 -13.02 5.07
C GLY A 93 -11.52 -12.08 5.53
N TYR A 94 -11.48 -10.83 5.06
CA TYR A 94 -12.47 -9.81 5.41
C TYR A 94 -13.67 -9.91 4.44
N PRO A 95 -14.92 -9.89 4.94
CA PRO A 95 -16.09 -9.95 4.08
C PRO A 95 -16.19 -8.76 3.12
N ILE A 96 -16.41 -9.04 1.83
CA ILE A 96 -16.59 -8.02 0.80
C ILE A 96 -18.07 -7.67 0.57
N SER A 97 -18.32 -6.53 -0.06
CA SER A 97 -19.67 -6.11 -0.46
C SER A 97 -20.23 -7.03 -1.55
N VAL A 98 -21.56 -7.08 -1.69
CA VAL A 98 -22.21 -7.85 -2.77
C VAL A 98 -21.71 -7.41 -4.16
N PRO A 99 -21.60 -6.10 -4.49
CA PRO A 99 -21.07 -5.68 -5.78
C PRO A 99 -19.64 -6.15 -6.05
N MET A 100 -18.77 -6.16 -5.03
CA MET A 100 -17.40 -6.67 -5.19
C MET A 100 -17.36 -8.18 -5.34
N TYR A 101 -18.24 -8.91 -4.65
CA TYR A 101 -18.36 -10.34 -4.81
C TYR A 101 -18.82 -10.72 -6.22
N GLU A 102 -19.86 -10.06 -6.74
CA GLU A 102 -20.32 -10.22 -8.12
C GLU A 102 -19.20 -9.88 -9.12
N TYR A 103 -18.52 -8.75 -8.93
CA TYR A 103 -17.36 -8.36 -9.76
C TYR A 103 -16.28 -9.45 -9.80
N LEU A 104 -15.92 -10.05 -8.66
CA LEU A 104 -14.92 -11.12 -8.62
C LEU A 104 -15.39 -12.37 -9.38
N LEU A 105 -16.65 -12.78 -9.20
CA LEU A 105 -17.21 -13.96 -9.85
C LEU A 105 -17.32 -13.78 -11.37
N ASP A 106 -17.85 -12.63 -11.81
CA ASP A 106 -18.01 -12.28 -13.22
C ASP A 106 -16.67 -12.23 -13.96
N ASN A 107 -15.58 -12.03 -13.23
CA ASN A 107 -14.21 -11.91 -13.75
C ASN A 107 -13.32 -13.13 -13.44
N GLY A 108 -13.90 -14.28 -13.11
CA GLY A 108 -13.20 -15.57 -13.10
C GLY A 108 -12.61 -16.02 -11.76
N MET A 109 -13.00 -15.39 -10.65
CA MET A 109 -12.86 -16.03 -9.33
C MET A 109 -14.02 -17.02 -9.13
N THR A 110 -13.73 -18.24 -8.71
CA THR A 110 -14.79 -19.18 -8.35
C THR A 110 -15.24 -19.00 -6.90
N LYS A 111 -16.45 -19.48 -6.57
CA LYS A 111 -16.94 -19.50 -5.19
C LYS A 111 -16.00 -20.26 -4.25
N ASP A 112 -15.43 -21.37 -4.73
CA ASP A 112 -14.50 -22.19 -3.94
C ASP A 112 -13.18 -21.46 -3.68
N GLU A 113 -12.68 -20.71 -4.67
CA GLU A 113 -11.49 -19.86 -4.49
C GLU A 113 -11.75 -18.74 -3.48
N TYR A 114 -12.89 -18.05 -3.59
CA TYR A 114 -13.27 -17.02 -2.62
C TYR A 114 -13.38 -17.61 -1.19
N ASN A 115 -14.07 -18.74 -1.05
CA ASN A 115 -14.22 -19.43 0.23
C ASN A 115 -12.87 -19.91 0.78
N TRP A 116 -11.93 -20.27 -0.09
CA TRP A 116 -10.58 -20.62 0.35
C TRP A 116 -9.91 -19.44 1.07
N PHE A 117 -10.00 -18.22 0.54
CA PHE A 117 -9.43 -17.02 1.21
C PHE A 117 -10.04 -16.78 2.59
N MET A 118 -11.37 -16.83 2.68
CA MET A 118 -12.09 -16.62 3.95
C MET A 118 -11.67 -17.62 5.03
N ASN A 119 -11.25 -18.84 4.64
CA ASN A 119 -10.84 -19.90 5.55
C ASN A 119 -9.32 -20.01 5.79
N ASN A 120 -8.49 -19.25 5.07
CA ASN A 120 -7.03 -19.38 5.12
C ASN A 120 -6.29 -18.13 5.64
N SER A 121 -7.02 -17.11 6.10
CA SER A 121 -6.44 -15.91 6.70
C SER A 121 -5.48 -16.23 7.85
N ARG A 122 -4.44 -15.39 7.97
CA ARG A 122 -3.47 -15.39 9.08
C ARG A 122 -3.33 -13.98 9.68
N LYS A 123 -4.42 -13.19 9.67
CA LYS A 123 -4.38 -11.76 10.04
C LYS A 123 -3.77 -11.49 11.42
N SER A 124 -3.90 -12.42 12.38
CA SER A 124 -3.35 -12.27 13.74
C SER A 124 -1.82 -12.20 13.79
N ARG A 125 -1.13 -12.55 12.71
CA ARG A 125 0.32 -12.42 12.55
C ARG A 125 0.72 -11.24 11.66
N CYS A 126 -0.22 -10.36 11.32
CA CYS A 126 -0.01 -9.29 10.35
C CYS A 126 0.05 -7.89 11.00
N ILE A 127 0.95 -7.07 10.47
CA ILE A 127 0.95 -5.62 10.53
C ILE A 127 0.49 -5.14 9.15
N MET A 128 -0.43 -4.20 9.10
CA MET A 128 -0.87 -3.58 7.86
C MET A 128 0.15 -2.52 7.44
N GLY A 129 0.87 -2.78 6.35
CA GLY A 129 1.74 -1.80 5.71
C GLY A 129 0.92 -0.90 4.80
N ASN A 130 1.17 0.40 4.85
CA ASN A 130 0.58 1.38 3.95
C ASN A 130 1.66 2.15 3.21
N ASP A 131 1.70 1.95 1.91
CA ASP A 131 2.51 2.71 0.97
C ASP A 131 1.70 3.94 0.57
N TYR A 132 2.25 5.13 0.78
CA TYR A 132 1.52 6.38 0.54
C TYR A 132 2.41 7.47 -0.06
N TYR A 133 2.09 7.81 -1.28
CA TYR A 133 2.71 8.78 -2.16
C TYR A 133 1.71 9.87 -2.51
N ILE A 134 2.21 11.00 -3.00
CA ILE A 134 1.39 12.14 -3.46
C ILE A 134 0.40 11.74 -4.58
N THR A 135 0.61 10.60 -5.24
CA THR A 135 -0.19 10.07 -6.34
C THR A 135 -1.23 9.02 -5.95
N ASN A 136 -1.34 8.64 -4.66
CA ASN A 136 -2.30 7.62 -4.24
C ASN A 136 -3.73 8.14 -4.06
N GLU A 137 -3.92 9.46 -4.12
CA GLU A 137 -5.27 10.01 -4.24
C GLU A 137 -5.55 10.38 -5.69
N HIS A 138 -6.77 10.08 -6.15
CA HIS A 138 -7.17 10.19 -7.54
C HIS A 138 -8.43 11.03 -7.69
N LEU A 139 -8.49 11.86 -8.72
CA LEU A 139 -9.75 12.43 -9.23
C LEU A 139 -10.30 11.50 -10.32
N VAL A 140 -11.53 11.05 -10.13
CA VAL A 140 -12.32 10.29 -11.09
C VAL A 140 -13.07 11.26 -11.99
N LYS A 141 -12.78 11.18 -13.29
CA LYS A 141 -13.37 12.04 -14.32
C LYS A 141 -14.65 11.42 -14.90
N SER A 142 -15.44 12.25 -15.57
CA SER A 142 -16.70 11.85 -16.21
C SER A 142 -16.53 10.84 -17.35
N ASP A 143 -15.36 10.79 -17.98
CA ASP A 143 -14.98 9.77 -18.97
C ASP A 143 -14.53 8.43 -18.35
N GLY A 144 -14.52 8.33 -17.01
CA GLY A 144 -14.13 7.16 -16.25
C GLY A 144 -12.61 7.01 -16.01
N SER A 145 -11.80 7.91 -16.55
CA SER A 145 -10.35 7.97 -16.27
C SER A 145 -10.07 8.51 -14.86
N THR A 146 -8.85 8.25 -14.39
CA THR A 146 -8.35 8.75 -13.10
C THR A 146 -7.05 9.50 -13.29
N VAL A 147 -6.88 10.58 -12.53
CA VAL A 147 -5.62 11.34 -12.47
C VAL A 147 -5.23 11.56 -11.02
N ALA A 148 -3.92 11.59 -10.73
CA ALA A 148 -3.44 11.92 -9.40
C ALA A 148 -3.96 13.29 -8.95
N SER A 149 -4.52 13.37 -7.74
CA SER A 149 -5.10 14.59 -7.18
C SER A 149 -4.14 15.41 -6.33
N GLY A 150 -2.96 14.87 -6.01
CA GLY A 150 -2.21 15.32 -4.85
C GLY A 150 -2.92 14.93 -3.56
N GLU A 151 -2.51 15.49 -2.42
CA GLU A 151 -3.17 15.19 -1.14
C GLU A 151 -4.46 16.01 -0.95
N ILE A 152 -5.59 15.33 -0.84
CA ILE A 152 -6.87 15.92 -0.40
C ILE A 152 -7.15 15.47 1.04
N PHE A 153 -7.07 14.16 1.29
CA PHE A 153 -7.24 13.56 2.60
C PHE A 153 -5.93 13.39 3.36
N GLY A 154 -4.83 13.11 2.64
CA GLY A 154 -3.56 12.79 3.28
C GLY A 154 -3.53 11.39 3.91
N TYR A 155 -2.33 10.98 4.31
CA TYR A 155 -2.08 9.67 4.92
C TYR A 155 -2.97 9.40 6.14
N HIS A 156 -3.18 10.40 7.01
CA HIS A 156 -3.91 10.24 8.26
C HIS A 156 -5.35 9.75 8.04
N VAL A 157 -6.13 10.44 7.20
CA VAL A 157 -7.54 10.11 6.99
C VAL A 157 -7.70 8.77 6.28
N ILE A 158 -6.88 8.51 5.25
CA ILE A 158 -6.95 7.27 4.46
C ILE A 158 -6.57 6.08 5.35
N THR A 159 -5.44 6.14 6.04
CA THR A 159 -5.01 5.07 6.93
C THR A 159 -6.00 4.84 8.07
N GLY A 160 -6.65 5.89 8.58
CA GLY A 160 -7.74 5.75 9.54
C GLY A 160 -8.91 4.91 8.99
N GLN A 161 -9.23 5.00 7.69
CA GLN A 161 -10.25 4.14 7.06
C GLN A 161 -9.79 2.68 7.00
N TYR A 162 -8.54 2.44 6.63
CA TYR A 162 -7.96 1.10 6.59
C TYR A 162 -7.91 0.48 7.99
N PHE A 163 -7.49 1.24 9.01
CA PHE A 163 -7.46 0.80 10.40
C PHE A 163 -8.85 0.46 10.92
N ARG A 164 -9.86 1.31 10.67
CA ARG A 164 -11.26 1.01 11.04
C ARG A 164 -11.79 -0.25 10.38
N ARG A 165 -11.35 -0.56 9.16
CA ARG A 165 -11.76 -1.76 8.43
C ARG A 165 -11.12 -3.03 9.02
N TYR A 166 -9.81 -3.04 9.23
CA TYR A 166 -9.10 -4.29 9.56
C TYR A 166 -8.75 -4.45 11.04
N ASN A 167 -8.66 -3.35 11.77
CA ASN A 167 -8.27 -3.27 13.18
C ASN A 167 -6.95 -4.00 13.46
N LEU A 168 -5.93 -3.73 12.63
CA LEU A 168 -4.58 -4.27 12.75
C LEU A 168 -3.59 -3.15 13.07
N PRO A 169 -2.47 -3.44 13.75
CA PRO A 169 -1.35 -2.51 13.84
C PRO A 169 -0.89 -2.07 12.45
N VAL A 170 -0.43 -0.82 12.36
CA VAL A 170 -0.09 -0.18 11.09
C VAL A 170 1.41 0.10 11.03
N MET A 171 1.98 -0.01 9.84
CA MET A 171 3.29 0.53 9.52
C MET A 171 3.15 1.44 8.29
N HIS A 172 3.68 2.64 8.36
CA HIS A 172 3.86 3.49 7.19
C HIS A 172 5.09 2.95 6.43
N THR A 173 4.87 2.17 5.37
CA THR A 173 5.90 1.32 4.77
C THR A 173 6.68 2.00 3.65
N GLU A 174 6.04 2.85 2.85
CA GLU A 174 6.76 3.55 1.78
C GLU A 174 6.20 4.94 1.51
N THR A 175 7.12 5.86 1.19
CA THR A 175 6.83 7.16 0.59
C THR A 175 8.12 7.79 0.08
N ASN A 176 7.98 8.70 -0.89
CA ASN A 176 9.01 9.64 -1.29
C ASN A 176 8.41 10.86 -1.97
N LEU A 177 9.29 11.85 -2.20
CA LEU A 177 9.06 12.92 -3.14
C LEU A 177 10.40 13.48 -3.60
N LEU A 178 10.46 13.95 -4.85
CA LEU A 178 11.64 14.62 -5.41
C LEU A 178 11.95 15.94 -4.69
N GLU A 179 13.22 16.34 -4.75
CA GLU A 179 13.64 17.70 -4.40
C GLU A 179 12.97 18.75 -5.31
N PRO A 180 12.71 19.97 -4.80
CA PRO A 180 13.08 20.49 -3.48
C PRO A 180 12.09 20.18 -2.36
N LEU A 181 11.02 19.43 -2.63
CA LEU A 181 9.92 19.21 -1.68
C LEU A 181 10.10 18.00 -0.76
N SER A 182 11.10 17.15 -1.02
CA SER A 182 11.40 15.92 -0.26
C SER A 182 11.41 16.10 1.27
N VAL A 183 12.10 17.12 1.77
CA VAL A 183 12.19 17.41 3.23
C VAL A 183 10.84 17.87 3.79
N HIS A 184 10.10 18.70 3.05
CA HIS A 184 8.77 19.16 3.46
C HIS A 184 7.79 17.98 3.51
N TRP A 185 7.83 17.12 2.48
CA TRP A 185 7.04 15.92 2.39
C TRP A 185 7.32 14.94 3.54
N LEU A 186 8.59 14.66 3.84
CA LEU A 186 8.97 13.82 4.98
C LEU A 186 8.35 14.32 6.29
N LYS A 187 8.49 15.63 6.57
CA LYS A 187 7.91 16.24 7.78
C LYS A 187 6.40 16.14 7.80
N LYS A 188 5.75 16.35 6.65
CA LYS A 188 4.30 16.25 6.51
C LYS A 188 3.83 14.81 6.76
N GLN A 189 4.47 13.80 6.17
CA GLN A 189 4.09 12.41 6.36
C GLN A 189 4.34 11.93 7.79
N TRP A 190 5.48 12.30 8.39
CA TRP A 190 5.72 11.99 9.80
C TRP A 190 4.68 12.64 10.72
N THR A 191 4.29 13.89 10.46
CA THR A 191 3.25 14.57 11.25
C THR A 191 1.90 13.88 11.13
N ASN A 192 1.52 13.45 9.92
CA ASN A 192 0.30 12.66 9.70
C ASN A 192 0.34 11.32 10.45
N ALA A 193 1.44 10.58 10.32
CA ALA A 193 1.62 9.28 10.96
C ALA A 193 1.60 9.41 12.50
N TYR A 194 2.28 10.44 13.03
CA TYR A 194 2.27 10.71 14.47
C TYR A 194 0.88 11.12 14.98
N GLN A 195 0.14 11.94 14.25
CA GLN A 195 -1.24 12.29 14.62
C GLN A 195 -2.15 11.05 14.62
N LEU A 196 -2.05 10.20 13.61
CA LEU A 196 -2.79 8.93 13.56
C LEU A 196 -2.50 8.06 14.80
N ARG A 197 -1.25 8.05 15.28
CA ARG A 197 -0.90 7.37 16.54
C ARG A 197 -1.56 8.01 17.76
N GLN A 198 -1.61 9.34 17.83
CA GLN A 198 -2.31 10.07 18.91
C GLN A 198 -3.81 9.75 18.92
N ASP A 199 -4.38 9.48 17.76
CA ASP A 199 -5.79 9.12 17.61
C ASP A 199 -6.06 7.62 17.93
N GLY A 200 -5.05 6.91 18.45
CA GLY A 200 -5.18 5.56 19.01
C GLY A 200 -4.84 4.41 18.06
N VAL A 201 -4.31 4.70 16.87
CA VAL A 201 -3.86 3.65 15.94
C VAL A 201 -2.49 3.12 16.39
N PRO A 202 -2.28 1.78 16.46
CA PRO A 202 -0.98 1.21 16.80
C PRO A 202 -0.01 1.32 15.61
N LEU A 203 0.58 2.50 15.44
CA LEU A 203 1.63 2.73 14.46
C LEU A 203 2.97 2.16 14.98
N LEU A 204 3.50 1.15 14.29
CA LEU A 204 4.68 0.38 14.69
C LEU A 204 5.94 0.71 13.88
N GLY A 205 5.82 1.46 12.79
CA GLY A 205 6.96 1.81 11.96
C GLY A 205 6.66 2.90 10.95
N PHE A 206 7.73 3.54 10.49
CA PHE A 206 7.71 4.60 9.46
C PHE A 206 8.99 4.54 8.65
N THR A 207 8.86 4.36 7.34
CA THR A 207 9.98 4.21 6.41
C THR A 207 9.89 5.17 5.23
N TRP A 208 11.06 5.60 4.75
CA TRP A 208 11.22 6.30 3.47
C TRP A 208 11.66 5.30 2.41
N TYR A 209 10.98 5.31 1.27
CA TYR A 209 11.38 4.52 0.12
C TYR A 209 11.97 5.45 -0.93
N SER A 210 13.26 5.45 -1.22
CA SER A 210 14.21 4.36 -1.03
C SER A 210 15.47 4.85 -0.32
N LEU A 211 16.34 3.91 0.04
CA LEU A 211 17.64 4.28 0.62
C LEU A 211 18.52 5.02 -0.39
N ILE A 212 18.61 4.51 -1.62
CA ILE A 212 19.34 5.11 -2.75
C ILE A 212 18.35 5.51 -3.84
N ASP A 213 18.80 6.33 -4.79
CA ASP A 213 17.98 6.69 -5.96
C ASP A 213 17.48 5.46 -6.73
N GLN A 214 16.36 5.65 -7.41
CA GLN A 214 15.66 4.61 -8.13
C GLN A 214 15.97 4.71 -9.62
N VAL A 215 15.61 3.69 -10.39
CA VAL A 215 15.82 3.68 -11.85
C VAL A 215 14.52 3.31 -12.55
N ASP A 216 14.15 4.10 -13.56
CA ASP A 216 13.03 3.90 -14.48
C ASP A 216 11.61 3.83 -13.86
N TRP A 217 11.47 4.18 -12.57
CA TRP A 217 10.19 4.26 -11.86
C TRP A 217 9.30 5.40 -12.35
N ASP A 218 9.84 6.45 -12.97
CA ASP A 218 9.04 7.48 -13.65
C ASP A 218 8.21 6.92 -14.82
N THR A 219 8.58 5.74 -15.31
CA THR A 219 7.80 4.98 -16.31
C THR A 219 7.12 3.76 -15.72
N ALA A 220 7.06 3.63 -14.38
CA ALA A 220 6.64 2.43 -13.68
C ALA A 220 7.38 1.17 -14.20
N LEU A 221 8.70 1.27 -14.42
CA LEU A 221 9.56 0.17 -14.90
C LEU A 221 9.15 -0.40 -16.27
N ARG A 222 8.45 0.39 -17.10
CA ARG A 222 7.99 -0.05 -18.43
C ARG A 222 9.10 -0.01 -19.48
N ASN A 223 10.11 0.81 -19.25
CA ASN A 223 11.24 1.00 -20.15
C ASN A 223 12.54 0.73 -19.38
N ASP A 224 13.50 0.06 -20.02
CA ASP A 224 14.88 -0.07 -19.52
C ASP A 224 15.70 1.08 -20.10
N SER A 225 15.50 2.27 -19.54
CA SER A 225 16.13 3.52 -20.04
C SER A 225 17.32 3.96 -19.19
N GLY A 226 17.53 3.30 -18.04
CA GLY A 226 18.59 3.64 -17.10
C GLY A 226 18.41 5.02 -16.46
N LYS A 227 17.18 5.56 -16.49
CA LYS A 227 16.91 6.91 -16.01
C LYS A 227 16.83 6.92 -14.50
N ILE A 228 17.75 7.64 -13.88
CA ILE A 228 17.77 7.82 -12.42
C ILE A 228 16.57 8.68 -12.00
N ASN A 229 15.87 8.24 -10.96
CA ASN A 229 14.86 9.01 -10.26
C ASN A 229 15.39 9.36 -8.87
N GLU A 230 15.62 10.65 -8.66
CA GLU A 230 16.28 11.23 -7.48
C GLU A 230 15.37 11.26 -6.23
N LEU A 231 14.99 10.06 -5.77
CA LEU A 231 14.02 9.83 -4.70
C LEU A 231 14.66 9.25 -3.42
N GLY A 232 15.95 8.92 -3.45
CA GLY A 232 16.64 8.26 -2.35
C GLY A 232 16.86 9.17 -1.12
N LEU A 233 17.19 8.56 0.02
CA LEU A 233 17.86 9.28 1.11
C LEU A 233 19.31 9.63 0.75
N TYR A 234 19.90 8.84 -0.15
CA TYR A 234 21.22 9.01 -0.75
C TYR A 234 21.11 8.96 -2.27
N ASP A 235 22.01 9.63 -2.97
CA ASP A 235 22.16 9.46 -4.42
C ASP A 235 22.86 8.13 -4.79
N MET A 236 23.07 7.89 -6.08
CA MET A 236 23.74 6.68 -6.59
C MET A 236 25.22 6.58 -6.14
N GLU A 237 25.87 7.72 -5.94
CA GLU A 237 27.24 7.85 -5.41
C GLU A 237 27.32 7.74 -3.88
N ARG A 238 26.18 7.55 -3.21
CA ARG A 238 26.03 7.44 -1.74
C ARG A 238 26.32 8.74 -1.00
N ASN A 239 26.15 9.89 -1.64
CA ASN A 239 26.09 11.17 -0.95
C ASN A 239 24.71 11.34 -0.33
N ILE A 240 24.67 11.79 0.93
CA ILE A 240 23.40 11.98 1.64
C ILE A 240 22.66 13.21 1.10
N ARG A 241 21.38 13.03 0.75
CA ARG A 241 20.49 14.11 0.32
C ARG A 241 19.95 14.89 1.51
N PRO A 242 19.42 16.12 1.32
CA PRO A 242 18.78 16.88 2.40
C PRO A 242 17.70 16.10 3.16
N VAL A 243 16.91 15.27 2.47
CA VAL A 243 15.91 14.40 3.10
C VAL A 243 16.54 13.29 3.95
N GLY A 244 17.69 12.74 3.54
CA GLY A 244 18.48 11.80 4.34
C GLY A 244 18.97 12.40 5.65
N ILE A 245 19.44 13.66 5.61
CA ILE A 245 19.86 14.40 6.81
C ILE A 245 18.67 14.61 7.75
N GLU A 246 17.53 15.04 7.23
CA GLU A 246 16.31 15.25 8.04
C GLU A 246 15.77 13.93 8.60
N TYR A 247 15.80 12.85 7.84
CA TYR A 247 15.35 11.53 8.31
C TYR A 247 16.23 11.00 9.45
N LYS A 248 17.56 11.17 9.36
CA LYS A 248 18.48 10.86 10.46
C LYS A 248 18.19 11.69 11.71
N LYS A 249 17.87 12.97 11.54
CA LYS A 249 17.48 13.85 12.64
C LYS A 249 16.16 13.40 13.28
N LEU A 250 15.17 13.05 12.47
CA LEU A 250 13.88 12.51 12.92
C LEU A 250 14.09 11.26 13.79
N ILE A 251 14.86 10.27 13.31
CA ILE A 251 15.16 9.06 14.09
C ILE A 251 15.80 9.40 15.44
N LYS A 252 16.80 10.29 15.45
CA LYS A 252 17.49 10.70 16.69
C LYS A 252 16.58 11.41 17.68
N GLN A 253 15.63 12.21 17.21
CA GLN A 253 14.73 12.99 18.05
C GLN A 253 13.57 12.16 18.61
N TRP A 254 13.04 11.23 17.82
CA TRP A 254 11.83 10.50 18.16
C TRP A 254 12.08 9.08 18.67
N GLY A 255 13.27 8.49 18.42
CA GLY A 255 13.57 7.10 18.77
C GLY A 255 13.22 6.73 20.21
N SER A 256 13.73 7.47 21.20
CA SER A 256 13.46 7.19 22.62
C SER A 256 11.98 7.36 23.01
N ILE A 257 11.29 8.33 22.40
CA ILE A 257 9.85 8.57 22.64
C ILE A 257 9.02 7.40 22.11
N MET A 258 9.44 6.80 20.98
CA MET A 258 8.75 5.65 20.40
C MET A 258 8.94 4.40 21.25
N ASP A 259 10.16 4.16 21.75
CA ASP A 259 10.50 3.00 22.59
C ASP A 259 9.71 2.97 23.91
N ASP A 260 9.64 4.11 24.61
CA ASP A 260 8.91 4.21 25.89
C ASP A 260 7.39 3.93 25.74
N GLN A 261 6.83 4.21 24.55
CA GLN A 261 5.42 4.06 24.26
C GLN A 261 5.05 2.68 23.67
N LEU A 262 6.04 1.86 23.28
CA LEU A 262 5.83 0.48 22.80
C LEU A 262 5.61 -0.51 23.95
N TYR A 263 6.05 -0.19 25.18
CA TYR A 263 5.85 -1.04 26.37
C TYR A 263 4.36 -1.32 26.71
N GLY A 264 3.41 -0.62 26.10
CA GLY A 264 1.97 -0.88 26.23
C GLY A 264 1.38 -1.88 25.22
N PHE A 265 2.15 -2.35 24.23
CA PHE A 265 1.68 -3.25 23.18
C PHE A 265 2.42 -4.60 23.25
N HIS A 266 1.80 -5.60 23.87
CA HIS A 266 2.25 -6.99 23.75
C HIS A 266 1.50 -7.66 22.58
N MET A 267 2.21 -7.92 21.48
CA MET A 267 1.74 -8.74 20.34
C MET A 267 2.11 -10.22 20.52
#